data_AF-A0A7S0WI91-F1
#
_entry.id   AF-A0A7S0WI91-F1
#
_cell.length_a   1.000
_cell.length_b   1.000
_cell.length_c   1.000
_cell.angle_alpha   90.00
_cell.angle_beta   90.00
_cell.angle_gamma   90.00
#
_symmetry.space_group_name_H-M   'P 1'
#
loop_
_entity.id
_entity.type
_entity.pdbx_description
1 polymer ?
#
loop_
_entity_poly.entity_id
_entity_poly.type
_entity_poly.pdbx_seq_one_letter_code
_entity_poly.pdbx_strand_id
1 'polypeptide(L)'
;TEPEALDGVASASPRIASPSPAVAGPSQPELEQAALQLADLMLACLSRPERTVADAALDYFININTVPVHHRLPQLRSAVFASAVPLLLRQACYAPNFTSWDDEEEDEESFYAFRDNQLAELLECCYGMLGQQYLALISQAASSAPTWQQYEAALYCLR
;
A
#
# COMPACT_ATOMS: atom_id res chain seq x y z
N THR A 1 19.36 87.66 -1.84
CA THR A 1 20.21 86.62 -1.24
C THR A 1 19.36 85.40 -1.07
N GLU A 2 19.93 84.25 -1.43
CA GLU A 2 19.42 82.87 -1.35
C GLU A 2 18.52 82.34 -2.49
N PRO A 3 19.00 81.30 -3.21
CA PRO A 3 18.22 80.50 -4.15
C PRO A 3 17.69 79.22 -3.47
N GLU A 4 16.43 78.86 -3.74
CA GLU A 4 15.82 77.63 -3.22
C GLU A 4 15.91 76.52 -4.30
N ALA A 5 16.50 75.40 -3.89
CA ALA A 5 16.98 74.34 -4.74
C ALA A 5 15.86 73.42 -5.27
N LEU A 6 16.01 73.01 -6.53
CA LEU A 6 15.17 72.04 -7.22
C LEU A 6 15.42 70.63 -6.66
N ASP A 7 14.39 70.05 -6.04
CA ASP A 7 14.38 68.68 -5.53
C ASP A 7 14.40 67.66 -6.67
N GLY A 8 15.44 66.83 -6.68
CA GLY A 8 15.68 65.80 -7.68
C GLY A 8 14.83 64.55 -7.42
N VAL A 9 13.84 64.31 -8.28
CA VAL A 9 13.06 63.07 -8.29
C VAL A 9 13.94 61.94 -8.84
N ALA A 10 14.50 61.12 -7.94
CA ALA A 10 15.25 59.92 -8.27
C ALA A 10 14.32 58.87 -8.93
N SER A 11 14.48 58.70 -10.24
CA SER A 11 13.83 57.65 -11.03
C SER A 11 14.32 56.27 -10.58
N ALA A 12 13.53 55.59 -9.74
CA ALA A 12 13.79 54.21 -9.32
C ALA A 12 13.47 53.24 -10.47
N SER A 13 14.51 52.69 -11.10
CA SER A 13 14.35 51.61 -12.07
C SER A 13 13.77 50.35 -11.40
N PRO A 14 12.73 49.72 -11.97
CA PRO A 14 12.16 48.50 -11.42
C PRO A 14 13.18 47.37 -11.50
N ARG A 15 13.58 46.83 -10.34
CA ARG A 15 14.35 45.59 -10.24
C ARG A 15 13.50 44.46 -10.80
N ILE A 16 13.78 44.03 -12.03
CA ILE A 16 13.26 42.81 -12.62
C ILE A 16 13.73 41.66 -11.73
N ALA A 17 12.80 41.09 -10.95
CA ALA A 17 13.06 39.90 -10.15
C ALA A 17 13.48 38.78 -11.12
N SER A 18 14.69 38.25 -10.93
CA SER A 18 15.18 37.11 -11.68
C SER A 18 14.21 35.93 -11.49
N PRO A 19 13.83 35.20 -12.56
CA PRO A 19 12.95 34.04 -12.43
C PRO A 19 13.61 33.02 -11.50
N SER A 20 12.88 32.62 -10.46
CA SER A 20 13.27 31.52 -9.57
C SER A 20 13.60 30.31 -10.43
N PRO A 21 14.72 29.61 -10.18
CA PRO A 21 15.07 28.43 -10.97
C PRO A 21 13.93 27.42 -10.86
N ALA A 22 13.35 27.06 -12.00
CA ALA A 22 12.37 25.99 -12.07
C ALA A 22 13.05 24.74 -11.52
N VAL A 23 12.61 24.27 -10.35
CA VAL A 23 13.06 22.99 -9.78
C VAL A 23 12.64 21.93 -10.80
N ALA A 24 13.63 21.36 -11.48
CA ALA A 24 13.38 20.26 -12.41
C ALA A 24 12.68 19.15 -11.62
N GLY A 25 11.51 18.71 -12.10
CA GLY A 25 10.79 17.61 -11.48
C GLY A 25 11.61 16.32 -11.47
N PRO A 26 11.25 15.35 -10.62
CA PRO A 26 11.95 14.07 -10.57
C PRO A 26 11.97 13.42 -11.96
N SER A 27 13.10 12.83 -12.29
CA SER A 27 13.25 12.07 -13.52
C SER A 27 12.39 10.81 -13.49
N GLN A 28 11.98 10.31 -14.66
CA GLN A 28 11.22 9.05 -14.75
C GLN A 28 11.83 7.88 -13.95
N PRO A 29 13.15 7.58 -14.02
CA PRO A 29 13.72 6.48 -13.25
C PRO A 29 13.65 6.68 -11.73
N GLU A 30 13.70 7.92 -11.24
CA GLU A 30 13.54 8.21 -9.81
C GLU A 30 12.10 7.93 -9.35
N LEU A 31 11.11 8.25 -10.18
CA LEU A 31 9.70 7.94 -9.90
C LEU A 31 9.44 6.43 -9.89
N GLU A 32 10.02 5.69 -10.84
CA GLU A 32 9.88 4.24 -10.90
C GLU A 32 10.50 3.58 -9.67
N GLN A 33 11.69 4.02 -9.27
CA GLN A 33 12.36 3.53 -8.06
C GLN A 33 11.55 3.85 -6.79
N ALA A 34 10.99 5.05 -6.69
CA ALA A 34 10.15 5.45 -5.55
C ALA A 34 8.88 4.59 -5.46
N ALA A 35 8.26 4.24 -6.59
CA ALA A 35 7.09 3.36 -6.62
C ALA A 35 7.41 1.94 -6.12
N LEU A 36 8.58 1.40 -6.47
CA LEU A 36 9.02 0.10 -5.96
C LEU A 36 9.29 0.14 -4.45
N GLN A 37 9.98 1.17 -3.97
CA GLN A 37 10.24 1.36 -2.54
C GLN A 37 8.94 1.50 -1.73
N LEU A 38 7.92 2.17 -2.29
CA LEU A 38 6.61 2.26 -1.68
C LEU A 38 5.94 0.89 -1.60
N ALA A 39 5.97 0.09 -2.67
CA ALA A 39 5.43 -1.26 -2.65
C ALA A 39 6.11 -2.15 -1.60
N ASP A 40 7.44 -2.07 -1.48
CA ASP A 40 8.21 -2.78 -0.46
C ASP A 40 7.82 -2.34 0.96
N LEU A 41 7.62 -1.04 1.17
CA LEU A 41 7.14 -0.49 2.45
C LEU A 41 5.74 -1.01 2.77
N MET A 42 4.84 -1.08 1.79
CA MET A 42 3.47 -1.58 1.99
C MET A 42 3.46 -3.09 2.28
N LEU A 43 4.33 -3.89 1.63
CA LEU A 43 4.54 -5.28 2.01
C LEU A 43 5.08 -5.41 3.44
N ALA A 44 6.00 -4.52 3.86
CA ALA A 44 6.50 -4.49 5.23
C ALA A 44 5.40 -4.11 6.23
N CYS A 45 4.49 -3.20 5.89
CA CYS A 45 3.32 -2.86 6.70
C CYS A 45 2.36 -4.06 6.80
N LEU A 46 2.08 -4.73 5.69
CA LEU A 46 1.28 -5.96 5.68
C LEU A 46 1.95 -7.11 6.47
N SER A 47 3.27 -7.03 6.68
CA SER A 47 4.02 -7.97 7.50
C SER A 47 3.87 -7.74 9.02
N ARG A 48 3.20 -6.68 9.45
CA ARG A 48 2.94 -6.37 10.86
C ARG A 48 1.77 -7.20 11.42
N PRO A 49 1.80 -7.59 12.71
CA PRO A 49 0.68 -8.30 13.33
C PRO A 49 -0.56 -7.43 13.54
N GLU A 50 -0.39 -6.10 13.61
CA GLU A 50 -1.48 -5.17 13.86
C GLU A 50 -2.34 -4.97 12.59
N ARG A 51 -3.60 -5.39 12.61
CA ARG A 51 -4.50 -5.30 11.44
C ARG A 51 -4.77 -3.88 10.99
N THR A 52 -4.76 -2.90 11.90
CA THR A 52 -4.89 -1.48 11.54
C THR A 52 -3.76 -1.00 10.64
N VAL A 53 -2.56 -1.57 10.77
CA VAL A 53 -1.41 -1.26 9.90
C VAL A 53 -1.53 -2.01 8.57
N ALA A 54 -2.00 -3.25 8.62
CA ALA A 54 -2.28 -4.05 7.42
C ALA A 54 -3.36 -3.38 6.56
N ASP A 55 -4.43 -2.88 7.16
CA ASP A 55 -5.58 -2.24 6.51
C ASP A 55 -5.15 -1.07 5.61
N ALA A 56 -4.33 -0.16 6.15
CA ALA A 56 -3.75 0.93 5.38
C ALA A 56 -2.87 0.45 4.19
N ALA A 57 -2.22 -0.71 4.31
CA ALA A 57 -1.45 -1.31 3.23
C ALA A 57 -2.34 -2.02 2.20
N LEU A 58 -3.49 -2.58 2.59
CA LEU A 58 -4.45 -3.19 1.68
C LEU A 58 -4.96 -2.16 0.66
N ASP A 59 -5.32 -0.96 1.15
CA ASP A 59 -5.77 0.16 0.31
C ASP A 59 -4.78 0.48 -0.82
N TYR A 60 -3.48 0.43 -0.55
CA TYR A 60 -2.47 0.65 -1.58
C TYR A 60 -2.55 -0.40 -2.69
N PHE A 61 -2.64 -1.69 -2.33
CA PHE A 61 -2.70 -2.78 -3.30
C PHE A 61 -4.04 -2.87 -4.03
N ILE A 62 -5.14 -2.45 -3.40
CA ILE A 62 -6.43 -2.30 -4.07
C ILE A 62 -6.34 -1.15 -5.08
N ASN A 63 -5.82 0.00 -4.67
CA ASN A 63 -5.71 1.18 -5.53
C ASN A 63 -4.75 1.01 -6.70
N ILE A 64 -3.72 0.15 -6.59
CA ILE A 64 -2.86 -0.16 -7.74
C ILE A 64 -3.66 -0.74 -8.91
N ASN A 65 -4.84 -1.31 -8.65
CA ASN A 65 -5.70 -1.88 -9.68
C ASN A 65 -6.43 -0.84 -10.53
N THR A 66 -6.44 0.42 -10.11
CA THR A 66 -6.89 1.55 -10.94
C THR A 66 -5.97 1.82 -12.12
N VAL A 67 -4.71 1.36 -12.06
CA VAL A 67 -3.74 1.46 -13.15
C VAL A 67 -3.81 0.17 -13.99
N PRO A 68 -4.01 0.25 -15.33
CA PRO A 68 -3.98 -0.93 -16.19
C PRO A 68 -2.67 -1.71 -16.06
N VAL A 69 -2.72 -3.05 -16.00
CA VAL A 69 -1.57 -3.91 -15.74
C VAL A 69 -0.38 -3.65 -16.69
N HIS A 70 -0.65 -3.34 -17.96
CA HIS A 70 0.38 -3.05 -18.96
C HIS A 70 1.09 -1.70 -18.75
N HIS A 71 0.49 -0.77 -17.99
CA HIS A 71 1.12 0.48 -17.57
C HIS A 71 1.91 0.35 -16.26
N ARG A 72 1.77 -0.76 -15.52
CA ARG A 72 2.52 -0.99 -14.28
C ARG A 72 3.94 -1.45 -14.57
N LEU A 73 4.86 -1.09 -13.67
CA LEU A 73 6.19 -1.68 -13.60
C LEU A 73 6.09 -3.20 -13.51
N PRO A 74 6.96 -3.97 -14.20
CA PRO A 74 6.88 -5.44 -14.20
C PRO A 74 6.81 -6.06 -12.80
N GLN A 75 7.54 -5.49 -11.83
CA GLN A 75 7.57 -5.95 -10.44
C GLN A 75 6.23 -5.71 -9.71
N LEU A 76 5.49 -4.68 -10.10
CA LEU A 76 4.17 -4.31 -9.55
C LEU A 76 2.99 -5.02 -10.25
N ARG A 77 3.29 -6.00 -11.11
CA ARG A 77 2.31 -6.91 -11.70
C ARG A 77 2.18 -8.12 -10.77
N SER A 78 2.26 -9.34 -11.30
CA SER A 78 2.06 -10.57 -10.52
C SER A 78 3.03 -10.74 -9.34
N ALA A 79 4.28 -10.29 -9.47
CA ALA A 79 5.31 -10.54 -8.44
C ALA A 79 4.96 -9.95 -7.06
N VAL A 80 4.42 -8.72 -7.03
CA VAL A 80 4.02 -8.09 -5.76
C VAL A 80 2.83 -8.79 -5.12
N PHE A 81 1.83 -9.20 -5.91
CA PHE A 81 0.68 -9.95 -5.39
C PHE A 81 1.06 -11.35 -4.92
N ALA A 82 1.98 -12.04 -5.61
CA ALA A 82 2.49 -13.33 -5.16
C ALA A 82 3.22 -13.20 -3.80
N SER A 83 3.91 -12.09 -3.58
CA SER A 83 4.58 -11.79 -2.31
C SER A 83 3.59 -11.41 -1.20
N ALA A 84 2.45 -10.82 -1.55
CA ALA A 84 1.40 -10.43 -0.60
C ALA A 84 0.60 -11.64 -0.08
N VAL A 85 0.29 -12.64 -0.91
CA VAL A 85 -0.53 -13.82 -0.53
C VAL A 85 -0.17 -14.46 0.81
N PRO A 86 1.10 -14.83 1.10
CA PRO A 86 1.45 -15.42 2.39
C PRO A 86 1.25 -14.46 3.57
N LEU A 87 1.35 -13.14 3.35
CA LEU A 87 1.09 -12.13 4.37
C LEU A 87 -0.42 -12.02 4.62
N LEU A 88 -1.23 -12.02 3.55
CA LEU A 88 -2.69 -11.98 3.63
C LEU A 88 -3.28 -13.20 4.35
N LEU A 89 -2.73 -14.40 4.07
CA LEU A 89 -3.08 -15.62 4.79
C LEU A 89 -2.89 -15.47 6.31
N ARG A 90 -1.80 -14.81 6.72
CA ARG A 90 -1.55 -14.57 8.14
C ARG A 90 -2.49 -13.51 8.71
N GLN A 91 -2.85 -12.48 7.95
CA GLN A 91 -3.83 -11.47 8.39
C GLN A 91 -5.25 -12.04 8.52
N ALA A 92 -5.61 -13.03 7.70
CA ALA A 92 -6.89 -13.76 7.79
C ALA A 92 -6.98 -14.66 9.03
N CYS A 93 -5.84 -15.07 9.58
CA CYS A 93 -5.76 -16.03 10.66
C CYS A 93 -6.30 -15.45 11.97
N TYR A 94 -7.05 -16.27 12.71
CA TYR A 94 -7.33 -16.00 14.12
C TYR A 94 -6.03 -15.95 14.94
N ALA A 95 -6.09 -15.37 16.14
CA ALA A 95 -4.95 -15.36 17.05
C ALA A 95 -4.45 -16.81 17.32
N PRO A 96 -3.14 -17.02 17.53
CA PRO A 96 -2.58 -18.38 17.69
C PRO A 96 -3.20 -19.20 18.82
N ASN A 97 -3.68 -18.53 19.87
CA ASN A 97 -4.31 -19.14 21.04
C ASN A 97 -5.82 -18.86 21.11
N PHE A 98 -6.42 -18.45 19.98
CA PHE A 98 -7.84 -18.11 19.92
C PHE A 98 -8.69 -19.29 20.38
N THR A 99 -9.58 -19.01 21.32
CA THR A 99 -10.59 -19.98 21.81
C THR A 99 -11.99 -19.37 21.80
N SER A 100 -12.09 -18.08 22.16
CA SER A 100 -13.30 -17.28 22.11
C SER A 100 -12.95 -15.80 22.03
N TRP A 101 -13.88 -14.97 21.60
CA TRP A 101 -13.72 -13.51 21.54
C TRP A 101 -13.67 -12.83 22.91
N ASP A 102 -14.12 -13.50 23.98
CA ASP A 102 -14.14 -12.92 25.33
C ASP A 102 -12.72 -12.66 25.87
N ASP A 103 -11.71 -13.36 25.36
CA ASP A 103 -10.31 -13.29 25.82
C ASP A 103 -9.39 -12.52 24.84
N GLU A 104 -9.91 -12.01 23.73
CA GLU A 104 -9.12 -11.35 22.69
C GLU A 104 -9.05 -9.83 22.88
N GLU A 105 -7.92 -9.24 22.52
CA GLU A 105 -7.76 -7.77 22.51
C GLU A 105 -8.51 -7.12 21.33
N GLU A 106 -8.67 -7.88 20.25
CA GLU A 106 -9.40 -7.45 19.07
C GLU A 106 -10.89 -7.81 19.18
N ASP A 107 -11.73 -6.85 18.79
CA ASP A 107 -13.17 -7.02 18.74
C ASP A 107 -13.61 -7.89 17.55
N GLU A 108 -14.58 -8.77 17.80
CA GLU A 108 -15.13 -9.72 16.83
C GLU A 108 -15.63 -9.03 15.55
N GLU A 109 -16.42 -7.96 15.70
CA GLU A 109 -16.99 -7.22 14.57
C GLU A 109 -15.88 -6.57 13.74
N SER A 110 -14.87 -6.01 14.41
CA SER A 110 -13.72 -5.40 13.76
C SER A 110 -12.90 -6.39 12.94
N PHE A 111 -12.66 -7.60 13.48
CA PHE A 111 -11.96 -8.67 12.76
C PHE A 111 -12.72 -9.11 11.52
N TYR A 112 -14.03 -9.36 11.64
CA TYR A 112 -14.84 -9.79 10.51
C TYR A 112 -15.01 -8.68 9.47
N ALA A 113 -15.16 -7.42 9.90
CA ALA A 113 -15.19 -6.28 8.98
C ALA A 113 -13.89 -6.16 8.18
N PHE A 114 -12.73 -6.38 8.80
CA PHE A 114 -11.46 -6.41 8.10
C PHE A 114 -11.38 -7.58 7.11
N ARG A 115 -11.76 -8.79 7.54
CA ARG A 115 -11.72 -10.00 6.70
C ARG A 115 -12.65 -9.86 5.50
N ASP A 116 -13.94 -9.68 5.75
CA ASP A 116 -14.99 -9.81 4.74
C ASP A 116 -15.06 -8.63 3.77
N ASN A 117 -14.47 -7.48 4.13
CA ASN A 117 -14.41 -6.33 3.22
C ASN A 117 -13.01 -6.22 2.60
N GLN A 118 -12.03 -5.76 3.37
CA GLN A 118 -10.79 -5.22 2.77
C GLN A 118 -9.87 -6.35 2.34
N LEU A 119 -9.77 -7.38 3.18
CA LEU A 119 -8.95 -8.55 2.88
C LEU A 119 -9.56 -9.35 1.73
N ALA A 120 -10.88 -9.55 1.72
CA ALA A 120 -11.59 -10.24 0.65
C ALA A 120 -11.36 -9.55 -0.71
N GLU A 121 -11.51 -8.23 -0.79
CA GLU A 121 -11.27 -7.46 -2.01
C GLU A 121 -9.84 -7.63 -2.54
N LEU A 122 -8.83 -7.60 -1.66
CA LEU A 122 -7.45 -7.81 -2.10
C LEU A 122 -7.18 -9.27 -2.51
N LEU A 123 -7.80 -10.26 -1.85
CA LEU A 123 -7.69 -11.67 -2.25
C LEU A 123 -8.27 -11.92 -3.65
N GLU A 124 -9.39 -11.28 -3.98
CA GLU A 124 -9.94 -11.29 -5.34
C GLU A 124 -8.95 -10.69 -6.36
N CYS A 125 -8.32 -9.56 -6.01
CA CYS A 125 -7.28 -8.96 -6.84
C CYS A 125 -6.07 -9.91 -7.03
N CYS A 126 -5.64 -10.59 -5.96
CA CYS A 126 -4.58 -11.59 -6.02
C CYS A 126 -4.97 -12.75 -6.95
N TYR A 127 -6.19 -13.27 -6.84
CA TYR A 127 -6.70 -14.31 -7.73
C TYR A 127 -6.73 -13.85 -9.19
N GLY A 128 -7.26 -12.65 -9.46
CA GLY A 128 -7.29 -12.08 -10.80
C GLY A 128 -5.90 -11.90 -11.43
N MET A 129 -4.90 -11.59 -10.62
CA MET A 129 -3.52 -11.38 -11.08
C MET A 129 -2.70 -12.67 -11.22
N LEU A 130 -2.98 -13.70 -10.42
CA LEU A 130 -2.15 -14.90 -10.30
C LEU A 130 -2.82 -16.17 -10.86
N GLY A 131 -4.15 -16.21 -10.94
CA GLY A 131 -4.93 -17.35 -11.42
C GLY A 131 -4.57 -18.67 -10.74
N GLN A 132 -4.06 -19.63 -11.50
CA GLN A 132 -3.69 -20.94 -10.97
C GLN A 132 -2.58 -20.88 -9.92
N GLN A 133 -1.65 -19.91 -10.01
CA GLN A 133 -0.59 -19.75 -9.02
C GLN A 133 -1.17 -19.42 -7.63
N TYR A 134 -2.24 -18.62 -7.56
CA TYR A 134 -2.93 -18.33 -6.31
C TYR A 134 -3.46 -19.61 -5.66
N LEU A 135 -4.21 -20.43 -6.43
CA LEU A 135 -4.78 -21.67 -5.93
C LEU A 135 -3.71 -22.65 -5.44
N ALA A 136 -2.57 -22.72 -6.12
CA ALA A 136 -1.43 -23.54 -5.69
C ALA A 136 -0.86 -23.06 -4.35
N LEU A 137 -0.71 -21.75 -4.16
CA LEU A 137 -0.22 -21.17 -2.91
C LEU A 137 -1.17 -21.43 -1.74
N ILE A 138 -2.48 -21.22 -1.93
CA ILE A 138 -3.46 -21.43 -0.87
C ILE A 138 -3.63 -22.93 -0.56
N SER A 139 -3.65 -23.79 -1.59
CA SER A 139 -3.71 -25.24 -1.39
C SER A 139 -2.49 -25.77 -0.64
N GLN A 140 -1.29 -25.26 -0.95
CA GLN A 140 -0.07 -25.59 -0.20
C GLN A 140 -0.17 -25.12 1.26
N ALA A 141 -0.66 -23.89 1.49
CA ALA A 141 -0.85 -23.36 2.84
C ALA A 141 -1.82 -24.22 3.66
N ALA A 142 -2.96 -24.60 3.09
CA ALA A 142 -3.92 -25.50 3.74
C ALA A 142 -3.29 -26.87 4.05
N SER A 143 -2.55 -27.44 3.10
CA SER A 143 -1.97 -28.80 3.25
C SER A 143 -0.82 -28.85 4.26
N SER A 144 -0.16 -27.72 4.51
CA SER A 144 0.98 -27.61 5.44
C SER A 144 0.63 -26.93 6.76
N ALA A 145 -0.65 -26.61 6.99
CA ALA A 145 -1.11 -25.91 8.18
C ALA A 145 -0.87 -26.75 9.46
N PRO A 146 -0.04 -26.27 10.41
CA PRO A 146 0.22 -26.95 11.68
C PRO A 146 -0.88 -26.74 12.72
N THR A 147 -1.79 -25.78 12.48
CA THR A 147 -2.85 -25.38 13.42
C THR A 147 -4.16 -25.22 12.68
N TRP A 148 -5.28 -25.35 13.39
CA TRP A 148 -6.60 -25.21 12.80
C TRP A 148 -6.84 -23.77 12.32
N GLN A 149 -6.27 -22.76 12.98
CA GLN A 149 -6.39 -21.35 12.58
C GLN A 149 -5.75 -21.10 11.21
N GLN A 150 -4.55 -21.66 10.98
CA GLN A 150 -3.89 -21.54 9.67
C GLN A 150 -4.62 -22.32 8.58
N TYR A 151 -5.18 -23.48 8.93
CA TYR A 151 -6.00 -24.25 7.99
C TYR A 151 -7.29 -23.50 7.64
N GLU A 152 -7.98 -22.94 8.64
CA GLU A 152 -9.19 -22.12 8.47
C GLU A 152 -8.90 -20.87 7.63
N ALA A 153 -7.81 -20.16 7.90
CA ALA A 153 -7.41 -19.00 7.12
C ALA A 153 -7.17 -19.35 5.65
N ALA A 154 -6.55 -20.51 5.37
CA ALA A 154 -6.36 -20.98 4.01
C ALA A 154 -7.69 -21.34 3.34
N LEU A 155 -8.62 -21.98 4.06
CA LEU A 155 -9.98 -22.25 3.56
C LEU A 155 -10.77 -20.98 3.29
N TYR A 156 -10.64 -19.98 4.17
CA TYR A 156 -11.23 -18.67 3.98
C TYR A 156 -10.73 -18.01 2.69
N CYS A 157 -9.42 -18.03 2.43
CA CYS A 157 -8.85 -17.47 1.21
C CYS A 157 -9.23 -18.25 -0.06
N LEU A 158 -9.81 -19.45 0.04
CA LEU A 158 -10.35 -20.20 -1.10
C LEU A 158 -11.81 -19.85 -1.44
N ARG A 159 -12.54 -19.23 -0.50
CA ARG A 159 -13.95 -18.86 -0.67
C ARG A 159 -14.10 -17.73 -1.68
#